data_AF-A0A354SDJ9-F1
#
_entry.id   AF-A0A354SDJ9-F1
#
_cell.length_a   1.000
_cell.length_b   1.000
_cell.length_c   1.000
_cell.angle_alpha   90.00
_cell.angle_beta   90.00
_cell.angle_gamma   90.00
#
_symmetry.space_group_name_H-M   'P 1'
#
loop_
_entity.id
_entity.type
_entity.pdbx_description
1 polymer ?
#
loop_
_entity_poly.entity_id
_entity_poly.type
_entity_poly.pdbx_seq_one_letter_code
_entity_poly.pdbx_strand_id
1 'polypeptide(L)'
;MDPSLGPALDALIPPDIPVVLAWAGGRTPAAFTSTQALADAWASTSGREIMLAIVSESGESILTAVQELRQRSGRTPIVATFTLFPGVLADQIAAAATAAGTNATTPLCQLPTLIDILDHRLGVQTA
;
A
#
# COMPACT_ATOMS: atom_id res chain seq x y z
N MET A 1 -0.73 -1.07 -15.04
CA MET A 1 -1.52 -1.05 -13.79
C MET A 1 -2.63 -0.01 -13.94
N ASP A 2 -3.77 -0.17 -13.25
CA ASP A 2 -4.92 0.74 -13.41
C ASP A 2 -4.62 2.11 -12.77
N PRO A 3 -4.80 3.24 -13.47
CA PRO A 3 -4.51 4.57 -12.93
C PRO A 3 -5.44 4.97 -11.77
N SER A 4 -6.61 4.35 -11.64
CA SER A 4 -7.57 4.67 -10.57
C SER A 4 -7.19 4.12 -9.20
N LEU A 5 -6.26 3.16 -9.14
CA LEU A 5 -5.85 2.50 -7.90
C LEU A 5 -5.10 3.43 -6.94
N GLY A 6 -4.21 4.29 -7.46
CA GLY A 6 -3.46 5.26 -6.65
C GLY A 6 -4.39 6.22 -5.88
N PRO A 7 -5.32 6.91 -6.56
CA PRO A 7 -6.33 7.74 -5.90
C PRO A 7 -7.21 6.98 -4.89
N ALA A 8 -7.60 5.74 -5.19
CA ALA A 8 -8.38 4.92 -4.27
C ALA A 8 -7.61 4.58 -2.98
N LEU A 9 -6.31 4.31 -3.09
CA LEU A 9 -5.42 4.13 -1.94
C LEU A 9 -5.23 5.45 -1.18
N ASP A 10 -5.08 6.58 -1.88
CA ASP A 10 -4.91 7.90 -1.26
C ASP A 10 -6.10 8.30 -0.39
N ALA A 11 -7.33 7.98 -0.84
CA ALA A 11 -8.55 8.27 -0.10
C ALA A 11 -8.64 7.57 1.27
N LEU A 12 -7.86 6.50 1.51
CA LEU A 12 -7.77 5.82 2.79
C LEU A 12 -6.84 6.53 3.80
N ILE A 13 -6.09 7.53 3.36
CA ILE A 13 -4.97 8.09 4.11
C ILE A 13 -5.19 9.59 4.34
N PRO A 14 -5.05 10.10 5.58
CA PRO A 14 -5.11 11.53 5.84
C PRO A 14 -4.13 12.32 4.95
N PRO A 15 -4.46 13.56 4.57
CA PRO A 15 -3.62 14.39 3.69
C PRO A 15 -2.21 14.61 4.27
N ASP A 16 -1.23 14.77 3.38
CA ASP A 16 0.17 15.13 3.69
C ASP A 16 0.93 14.19 4.64
N ILE A 17 0.44 12.95 4.83
CA ILE A 17 1.13 11.90 5.56
C ILE A 17 1.94 11.01 4.58
N PRO A 18 3.23 10.73 4.87
CA PRO A 18 4.02 9.75 4.13
C PRO A 18 3.46 8.34 4.25
N VAL A 19 3.70 7.50 3.24
CA VAL A 19 3.08 6.17 3.17
C VAL A 19 4.13 5.08 3.01
N VAL A 20 4.01 4.03 3.82
CA VAL A 20 4.66 2.75 3.53
C VAL A 20 3.66 1.85 2.81
N LEU A 21 3.89 1.53 1.53
CA LEU A 21 3.10 0.57 0.79
C LEU A 21 3.57 -0.86 1.14
N ALA A 22 2.85 -1.54 2.03
CA ALA A 22 3.18 -2.89 2.46
C ALA A 22 2.48 -3.93 1.58
N TRP A 23 3.26 -4.77 0.90
CA TRP A 23 2.74 -5.76 -0.04
C TRP A 23 3.28 -7.15 0.24
N ALA A 24 2.60 -8.18 -0.27
CA ALA A 24 2.96 -9.59 -0.11
C ALA A 24 4.39 -9.96 -0.55
N GLY A 25 5.00 -9.11 -1.39
CA GLY A 25 6.18 -9.48 -2.15
C GLY A 25 5.83 -10.34 -3.37
N GLY A 26 6.75 -10.40 -4.32
CA GLY A 26 6.64 -11.22 -5.51
C GLY A 26 7.93 -12.00 -5.73
N ARG A 27 7.83 -13.25 -6.17
CA ARG A 27 8.99 -14.09 -6.49
C ARG A 27 9.62 -13.77 -7.85
N THR A 28 9.04 -12.82 -8.60
CA THR A 28 9.48 -12.43 -9.93
C THR A 28 9.89 -10.96 -9.94
N PRO A 29 10.94 -10.59 -10.70
CA PRO A 29 11.31 -9.20 -10.90
C PRO A 29 10.15 -8.36 -11.44
N ALA A 30 9.33 -8.93 -12.34
CA ALA A 30 8.17 -8.25 -12.91
C ALA A 30 7.13 -7.83 -11.87
N ALA A 31 6.90 -8.65 -10.83
CA ALA A 31 6.00 -8.29 -9.74
C ALA A 31 6.55 -7.11 -8.94
N PHE A 32 7.85 -7.11 -8.61
CA PHE A 32 8.50 -5.99 -7.93
C PHE A 32 8.42 -4.71 -8.78
N THR A 33 8.82 -4.77 -10.05
CA THR A 33 8.78 -3.61 -10.96
C THR A 33 7.36 -3.03 -11.08
N SER A 34 6.34 -3.89 -11.16
CA SER A 34 4.96 -3.44 -11.27
C SER A 34 4.47 -2.73 -9.99
N THR A 35 4.83 -3.25 -8.82
CA THR A 35 4.46 -2.63 -7.54
C THR A 35 5.27 -1.37 -7.26
N GLN A 36 6.54 -1.31 -7.69
CA GLN A 36 7.32 -0.08 -7.61
C GLN A 36 6.72 1.01 -8.51
N ALA A 37 6.32 0.67 -9.74
CA ALA A 37 5.64 1.60 -10.63
C ALA A 37 4.31 2.13 -10.06
N LEU A 38 3.59 1.35 -9.24
CA LEU A 38 2.44 1.83 -8.48
C LEU A 38 2.84 2.92 -7.49
N ALA A 39 3.85 2.64 -6.67
CA ALA A 39 4.32 3.56 -5.65
C ALA A 39 4.81 4.88 -6.27
N ASP A 40 5.56 4.80 -7.36
CA ASP A 40 6.08 5.98 -8.06
C ASP A 40 4.95 6.83 -8.68
N ALA A 41 3.97 6.18 -9.32
CA ALA A 41 2.83 6.88 -9.90
C ALA A 41 1.95 7.52 -8.82
N TRP A 42 1.72 6.83 -7.71
CA TRP A 42 0.96 7.38 -6.58
C TRP A 42 1.71 8.55 -5.92
N ALA A 43 3.03 8.44 -5.71
CA ALA A 43 3.85 9.53 -5.19
C ALA A 43 3.80 10.76 -6.11
N SER A 44 3.95 10.56 -7.43
CA SER A 44 3.88 11.64 -8.42
C SER A 44 2.52 12.35 -8.45
N THR A 45 1.42 11.61 -8.22
CA THR A 45 0.06 12.17 -8.32
C THR A 45 -0.37 12.84 -7.02
N SER A 46 -0.01 12.27 -5.87
CA SER A 46 -0.39 12.78 -4.54
C SER A 46 0.60 13.81 -3.98
N GLY A 47 1.82 13.88 -4.51
CA GLY A 47 2.91 14.68 -3.94
C GLY A 47 3.48 14.11 -2.63
N ARG A 48 3.09 12.90 -2.23
CA ARG A 48 3.54 12.26 -0.99
C ARG A 48 4.83 11.47 -1.20
N GLU A 49 5.59 11.33 -0.12
CA GLU A 49 6.64 10.32 -0.04
C GLU A 49 6.00 8.94 0.17
N ILE A 50 6.29 8.00 -0.74
CA ILE A 50 5.79 6.63 -0.69
C ILE A 50 6.97 5.66 -0.77
N MET A 51 7.06 4.74 0.18
CA MET A 51 8.10 3.73 0.24
C MET A 51 7.50 2.33 0.23
N LEU A 52 8.05 1.46 -0.61
CA LEU A 52 7.61 0.07 -0.69
C LEU A 52 8.25 -0.77 0.43
N ALA A 53 7.46 -1.63 1.07
CA ALA A 53 7.95 -2.59 2.07
C ALA A 53 7.33 -3.97 1.84
N ILE A 54 8.14 -5.03 1.90
CA ILE A 54 7.66 -6.41 1.74
C ILE A 54 7.18 -6.90 3.10
N VAL A 55 5.99 -7.50 3.16
CA VAL A 55 5.58 -8.25 4.35
C VAL A 55 6.41 -9.53 4.46
N SER A 56 7.00 -9.71 5.62
CA SER A 56 7.75 -10.91 6.00
C SER A 56 7.33 -11.32 7.40
N GLU A 57 7.63 -12.56 7.79
CA GLU A 57 7.39 -13.02 9.16
C GLU A 57 8.11 -12.15 10.21
N SER A 58 9.26 -11.57 9.87
CA SER A 58 9.99 -10.67 10.77
C SER A 58 9.39 -9.26 10.87
N GLY A 59 8.59 -8.83 9.88
CA GLY A 59 8.09 -7.45 9.78
C GLY A 59 9.16 -6.37 9.61
N GLU A 60 10.44 -6.76 9.49
CA GLU A 60 11.60 -5.85 9.56
C GLU A 60 11.58 -4.82 8.43
N SER A 61 11.19 -5.20 7.22
CA SER A 61 11.10 -4.28 6.08
C SER A 61 10.11 -3.14 6.33
N ILE A 62 8.98 -3.41 6.99
CA ILE A 62 7.98 -2.40 7.32
C ILE A 62 8.51 -1.47 8.42
N LEU A 63 9.14 -2.04 9.45
CA LEU A 63 9.75 -1.25 10.53
C LEU A 63 10.82 -0.28 9.99
N THR A 64 11.74 -0.78 9.16
CA THR A 64 12.78 0.03 8.53
C THR A 64 12.17 1.14 7.67
N ALA A 65 11.19 0.80 6.82
CA ALA A 65 10.54 1.80 5.95
C ALA A 65 9.82 2.90 6.75
N VAL A 66 9.14 2.54 7.84
CA VAL A 66 8.49 3.52 8.74
C VAL A 66 9.53 4.42 9.40
N GLN A 67 10.64 3.86 9.89
CA GLN A 67 11.70 4.65 10.52
C GLN A 67 12.38 5.60 9.54
N GLU A 68 12.69 5.14 8.31
CA GLU A 68 13.29 5.97 7.28
C GLU A 68 12.39 7.13 6.86
N LEU A 69 11.11 6.86 6.54
CA LEU A 69 10.18 7.92 6.19
C LEU A 69 9.95 8.90 7.34
N ARG A 70 9.89 8.41 8.59
CA ARG A 70 9.77 9.28 9.76
C ARG A 70 10.98 10.21 9.90
N GLN A 71 12.19 9.72 9.67
CA GLN A 71 13.41 10.52 9.71
C GLN A 71 13.48 11.56 8.59
N ARG A 72 13.04 11.22 7.37
CA ARG A 72 13.07 12.13 6.21
C ARG A 72 12.01 13.23 6.29
N SER A 73 10.80 12.86 6.66
CA SER A 73 9.63 13.75 6.59
C SER A 73 9.33 14.51 7.89
N GLY A 74 9.86 14.04 9.03
CA GLY A 74 9.48 14.52 10.37
C GLY A 74 8.05 14.14 10.78
N ARG A 75 7.34 13.32 10.00
CA ARG A 75 5.95 12.91 10.23
C ARG A 75 5.89 11.39 10.46
N THR A 76 4.90 10.93 11.22
CA THR A 76 4.65 9.49 11.39
C THR A 76 3.95 8.93 10.14
N PRO A 77 4.58 8.01 9.37
CA PRO A 77 3.97 7.43 8.19
C PRO A 77 2.81 6.50 8.55
N ILE A 78 1.86 6.31 7.63
CA ILE A 78 0.85 5.25 7.71
C ILE A 78 1.28 4.08 6.83
N VAL A 79 0.95 2.85 7.25
CA VAL A 79 1.20 1.65 6.44
C VAL A 79 -0.04 1.34 5.59
N ALA A 80 0.06 1.47 4.27
CA ALA A 80 -0.98 1.06 3.35
C ALA A 80 -0.92 -0.47 3.13
N THR A 81 -1.97 -1.18 3.52
CA THR A 81 -2.10 -2.64 3.36
C THR A 81 -2.45 -3.00 1.92
N PHE A 82 -1.46 -3.46 1.15
CA PHE A 82 -1.63 -3.91 -0.22
C PHE A 82 -1.89 -5.41 -0.31
N THR A 83 -2.98 -5.83 0.31
CA THR A 83 -3.54 -7.18 0.19
C THR A 83 -4.99 -7.08 -0.27
N LEU A 84 -5.44 -8.04 -1.10
CA LEU A 84 -6.82 -8.03 -1.57
C LEU A 84 -7.80 -8.35 -0.44
N PHE A 85 -7.50 -9.36 0.38
CA PHE A 85 -8.40 -9.86 1.41
C PHE A 85 -7.74 -9.84 2.80
N PRO A 86 -8.53 -9.94 3.87
CA PRO A 86 -8.04 -10.24 5.21
C PRO A 86 -7.34 -11.60 5.27
N GLY A 87 -6.53 -11.79 6.31
CA GLY A 87 -5.81 -13.03 6.58
C GLY A 87 -4.37 -12.76 7.02
N VAL A 88 -3.55 -13.82 7.02
CA VAL A 88 -2.21 -13.83 7.63
C VAL A 88 -1.34 -12.65 7.21
N LEU A 89 -1.30 -12.30 5.92
CA LEU A 89 -0.49 -11.18 5.44
C LEU A 89 -1.00 -9.83 5.93
N ALA A 90 -2.32 -9.62 5.94
CA ALA A 90 -2.93 -8.40 6.46
C ALA A 90 -2.68 -8.25 7.97
N ASP A 91 -2.80 -9.36 8.70
CA ASP A 91 -2.56 -9.40 10.15
C ASP A 91 -1.08 -9.13 10.47
N GLN A 92 -0.16 -9.69 9.69
CA GLN A 92 1.28 -9.41 9.81
C GLN A 92 1.60 -7.94 9.53
N ILE A 93 0.98 -7.34 8.51
CA ILE A 93 1.15 -5.91 8.21
C ILE A 93 0.64 -5.05 9.37
N ALA A 94 -0.54 -5.35 9.91
CA ALA A 94 -1.11 -4.60 11.04
C ALA A 94 -0.25 -4.72 12.31
N ALA A 95 0.26 -5.93 12.60
CA ALA A 95 1.16 -6.16 13.72
C ALA A 95 2.50 -5.41 13.55
N ALA A 96 3.09 -5.46 12.35
CA ALA A 96 4.34 -4.74 12.06
C ALA A 96 4.17 -3.23 12.14
N ALA A 97 3.04 -2.69 11.65
CA ALA A 97 2.72 -1.26 11.78
C ALA A 97 2.61 -0.85 13.26
N THR A 98 1.91 -1.65 14.07
CA THR A 98 1.75 -1.43 15.51
C THR A 98 3.11 -1.43 16.21
N ALA A 99 3.98 -2.40 15.91
CA ALA A 99 5.33 -2.48 16.44
C ALA A 99 6.21 -1.28 16.03
N ALA A 100 5.96 -0.69 14.86
CA ALA A 100 6.61 0.53 14.40
C ALA A 100 6.00 1.83 14.98
N GLY A 101 4.97 1.72 15.82
CA GLY A 101 4.28 2.84 16.45
C GLY A 101 3.39 3.63 15.49
N THR A 102 2.76 2.94 14.53
CA THR A 102 1.79 3.52 13.60
C THR A 102 0.65 2.55 13.30
N ASN A 103 -0.29 2.96 12.45
CA ASN A 103 -1.44 2.17 12.03
C ASN A 103 -1.30 1.69 10.58
N ALA A 104 -1.97 0.58 10.29
CA ALA A 104 -2.17 0.09 8.93
C ALA A 104 -3.59 0.36 8.43
N THR A 105 -3.75 0.56 7.12
CA THR A 105 -5.09 0.59 6.49
C THR A 105 -5.70 -0.82 6.45
N THR A 106 -7.01 -0.92 6.20
CA THR A 106 -7.66 -2.21 5.96
C THR A 106 -7.29 -2.77 4.57
N PRO A 107 -7.47 -4.09 4.34
CA PRO A 107 -7.30 -4.71 3.02
C PRO A 107 -8.21 -4.13 1.94
N LEU A 108 -7.79 -4.26 0.67
CA LEU A 108 -8.42 -3.59 -0.47
C LEU A 108 -9.84 -4.06 -0.78
N CYS A 109 -10.27 -5.26 -0.36
CA CYS A 109 -11.63 -5.73 -0.59
C CYS A 109 -12.70 -4.84 0.05
N GLN A 110 -12.32 -3.95 0.96
CA GLN A 110 -13.24 -2.98 1.57
C GLN A 110 -13.33 -1.67 0.77
N LEU A 111 -12.53 -1.50 -0.30
CA LEU A 111 -12.62 -0.36 -1.19
C LEU A 111 -13.77 -0.56 -2.20
N PRO A 112 -14.78 0.33 -2.23
CA PRO A 112 -15.84 0.27 -3.23
C PRO A 112 -15.29 0.26 -4.67
N THR A 113 -14.23 1.04 -4.93
CA THR A 113 -13.58 1.17 -6.25
C THR A 113 -12.90 -0.11 -6.73
N LEU A 114 -12.68 -1.11 -5.87
CA LEU A 114 -12.09 -2.37 -6.29
C LEU A 114 -12.99 -3.11 -7.28
N ILE A 115 -14.31 -3.02 -7.12
CA ILE A 115 -15.29 -3.63 -8.04
C ILE A 115 -15.16 -2.98 -9.42
N ASP A 116 -15.13 -1.65 -9.49
CA ASP A 116 -15.00 -0.90 -10.75
C ASP A 116 -13.71 -1.28 -11.51
N ILE A 117 -12.60 -1.45 -10.78
CA ILE A 117 -11.31 -1.88 -11.36
C ILE A 117 -11.39 -3.31 -11.91
N LEU A 118 -12.04 -4.21 -11.17
CA LEU A 118 -12.23 -5.60 -11.60
C LEU A 118 -13.13 -5.67 -12.84
N ASP A 119 -14.24 -4.94 -12.85
CA ASP A 119 -15.16 -4.87 -14.00
C ASP A 119 -14.47 -4.30 -15.25
N HIS A 120 -13.71 -3.22 -15.08
CA HIS A 120 -12.91 -2.65 -16.17
C HIS A 120 -11.88 -3.65 -16.72
N ARG A 121 -11.22 -4.42 -15.84
CA ARG A 121 -10.21 -5.43 -16.23
C ARG A 121 -10.83 -6.65 -16.89
N LEU A 122 -12.01 -7.07 -16.46
CA LEU A 122 -12.72 -8.24 -16.99
C LEU A 122 -13.51 -7.91 -18.26
N GLY A 123 -13.56 -6.63 -18.66
CA GLY A 123 -14.35 -6.19 -19.81
C GLY A 123 -15.86 -6.29 -19.57
N VAL A 124 -16.28 -6.39 -18.31
CA VAL A 124 -17.68 -6.40 -17.92
C VAL A 124 -18.12 -4.95 -17.88
N GLN A 125 -18.55 -4.42 -19.03
CA GLN A 125 -19.35 -3.20 -19.04
C GLN A 125 -20.73 -3.58 -18.53
N THR A 126 -21.06 -3.16 -17.31
CA THR A 126 -22.46 -3.14 -16.86
C THR A 126 -23.22 -2.19 -17.78
N ALA A 127 -24.16 -2.77 -18.53
CA ALA A 127 -25.09 -2.08 -19.42
C ALA A 127 -26.14 -1.28 -18.63
#